data_AF-A0AAN6GV95-F1
#
_entry.id   AF-A0AAN6GV95-F1
#
_cell.length_a   1.000
_cell.length_b   1.000
_cell.length_c   1.000
_cell.angle_alpha   90.00
_cell.angle_beta   90.00
_cell.angle_gamma   90.00
#
_symmetry.space_group_name_H-M   'P 1'
#
loop_
_entity.id
_entity.type
_entity.pdbx_description
1 polymer ?
#
loop_
_entity_poly.entity_id
_entity_poly.type
_entity_poly.pdbx_seq_one_letter_code
_entity_poly.pdbx_strand_id
1 'polypeptide(L)'
;MQWLGLRWAAKEAAYKALYPEYRLKWHDVQISKSIPSSPPPSHPWSSGLAATQSFISPKPSLTWSGSVQGSHDESKLSLPVMHLSVSHDGDYLLAFVVAEQSK
;
A
#
# COMPACT_ATOMS: atom_id res chain seq x y z
N MET A 1 -17.93 6.59 2.77
CA MET A 1 -17.20 7.34 1.72
C MET A 1 -15.68 7.36 1.90
N GLN A 2 -15.17 7.38 3.13
CA GLN A 2 -13.72 7.51 3.42
C GLN A 2 -12.84 6.46 2.72
N TRP A 3 -13.24 5.17 2.69
CA TRP A 3 -12.40 4.11 2.11
C TRP A 3 -12.13 4.27 0.61
N LEU A 4 -13.10 4.73 -0.18
CA LEU A 4 -12.91 4.95 -1.61
C LEU A 4 -12.00 6.16 -1.87
N GLY A 5 -12.23 7.27 -1.15
CA GLY A 5 -11.39 8.45 -1.24
C GLY A 5 -9.94 8.17 -0.81
N LEU A 6 -9.74 7.29 0.17
CA LEU A 6 -8.42 6.89 0.61
C LEU A 6 -7.69 6.08 -0.47
N ARG A 7 -8.41 5.18 -1.15
CA ARG A 7 -7.85 4.44 -2.28
C ARG A 7 -7.47 5.37 -3.42
N TRP A 8 -8.28 6.39 -3.69
CA TRP A 8 -7.97 7.42 -4.66
C TRP A 8 -6.69 8.17 -4.29
N ALA A 9 -6.62 8.71 -3.06
CA ALA A 9 -5.44 9.44 -2.57
C ALA A 9 -4.15 8.59 -2.63
N ALA A 10 -4.23 7.31 -2.27
CA ALA A 10 -3.10 6.38 -2.33
C ALA A 10 -2.64 6.11 -3.78
N LYS A 11 -3.57 5.95 -4.72
CA LYS A 11 -3.23 5.77 -6.14
C LYS A 11 -2.59 7.03 -6.75
N GLU A 12 -3.12 8.21 -6.40
CA GLU A 12 -2.54 9.50 -6.80
C GLU A 12 -1.13 9.70 -6.24
N ALA A 13 -0.93 9.38 -4.96
CA ALA A 13 0.39 9.44 -4.34
C ALA A 13 1.38 8.47 -5.02
N ALA A 14 0.94 7.27 -5.37
CA ALA A 14 1.75 6.29 -6.09
C ALA A 14 2.14 6.76 -7.49
N TYR A 15 1.18 7.31 -8.25
CA TYR A 15 1.45 7.90 -9.56
C TYR A 15 2.53 8.97 -9.46
N LYS A 16 2.43 9.87 -8.48
CA LYS A 16 3.41 10.96 -8.26
C LYS A 16 4.79 10.45 -7.84
N ALA A 17 4.85 9.41 -7.01
CA ALA A 17 6.11 8.83 -6.56
C ALA A 17 6.89 8.13 -7.69
N LEU A 18 6.18 7.73 -8.75
CA LEU A 18 6.71 6.91 -9.83
C LEU A 18 6.89 7.66 -11.15
N TYR A 19 6.17 8.77 -11.34
CA TYR A 19 6.34 9.66 -12.48
C TYR A 19 7.68 10.41 -12.41
N PRO A 20 8.39 10.63 -13.55
CA PRO A 20 8.03 10.27 -14.92
C PRO A 20 8.47 8.87 -15.36
N GLU A 21 9.27 8.17 -14.55
CA GLU A 21 9.92 6.90 -14.91
C GLU A 21 8.91 5.78 -15.19
N TYR A 22 7.83 5.71 -14.40
CA TYR A 22 6.73 4.78 -14.60
C TYR A 22 5.43 5.57 -14.77
N ARG A 23 4.79 5.44 -15.95
CA ARG A 23 3.48 6.06 -16.22
C ARG A 23 2.35 5.12 -15.82
N LEU A 24 2.11 5.08 -14.52
CA LEU A 24 1.07 4.30 -13.90
C LEU A 24 -0.33 4.55 -14.51
N LYS A 25 -1.01 3.47 -14.89
CA LYS A 25 -2.46 3.48 -15.10
C LYS A 25 -3.17 3.04 -13.82
N TRP A 26 -4.41 3.48 -13.69
CA TRP A 26 -5.25 3.22 -12.51
C TRP A 26 -5.45 1.74 -12.16
N HIS A 27 -5.36 0.82 -13.14
CA HIS A 27 -5.53 -0.63 -12.95
C HIS A 27 -4.24 -1.35 -12.61
N ASP A 28 -3.08 -0.72 -12.76
CA ASP A 28 -1.78 -1.36 -12.55
C ASP A 28 -1.45 -1.53 -11.06
N VAL A 29 -2.16 -0.83 -10.16
CA VAL A 29 -1.95 -0.92 -8.71
C VAL A 29 -3.25 -1.18 -7.94
N GLN A 30 -3.11 -2.00 -6.91
CA GLN A 30 -4.18 -2.43 -6.03
C GLN A 30 -3.82 -2.18 -4.57
N ILE A 31 -4.84 -1.87 -3.78
CA ILE A 31 -4.70 -1.61 -2.35
C ILE A 31 -5.39 -2.74 -1.62
N SER A 32 -4.60 -3.55 -0.92
CA SER A 32 -5.07 -4.66 -0.11
C SER A 32 -4.91 -4.33 1.38
N LYS A 33 -5.65 -5.01 2.25
CA LYS A 33 -5.40 -4.97 3.70
C LYS A 33 -4.90 -6.34 4.09
N SER A 34 -3.71 -6.44 4.70
CA SER A 34 -3.14 -7.72 5.10
C SER A 34 -3.96 -8.33 6.24
N ILE A 35 -4.67 -9.42 5.98
CA ILE A 35 -5.29 -10.19 7.06
C ILE A 35 -4.12 -10.91 7.77
N PRO A 36 -3.87 -10.67 9.06
CA PRO A 36 -2.85 -11.41 9.79
C PRO A 36 -3.27 -12.89 9.81
N SER A 37 -2.63 -13.71 8.99
CA SER A 37 -2.87 -15.15 8.89
C SER A 37 -2.20 -15.94 10.02
N SER A 38 -1.28 -15.31 10.75
CA SER A 38 -0.60 -15.89 11.91
C SER A 38 -1.06 -15.19 13.19
N PRO A 39 -1.37 -15.95 14.27
CA PRO A 39 -1.51 -15.37 15.58
C PRO A 39 -0.21 -14.63 15.95
N PRO A 40 -0.30 -13.52 16.71
CA PRO A 40 0.87 -12.80 17.18
C PRO A 40 1.79 -13.73 17.99
N PRO A 41 3.12 -13.51 17.95
CA PRO A 41 4.04 -14.30 18.75
C PRO A 41 3.68 -14.20 20.24
N SER A 42 3.52 -15.37 20.86
CA SER A 42 3.20 -15.55 22.29
C SER A 42 4.44 -15.24 23.14
N HIS A 43 4.87 -13.98 23.18
CA HIS A 43 5.81 -13.55 24.20
C HIS A 43 5.03 -13.18 25.48
N PRO A 44 5.53 -13.51 26.67
CA PRO A 44 4.81 -13.25 27.93
C PRO A 44 4.39 -11.79 28.13
N TRP A 45 5.10 -10.84 27.51
CA TRP A 45 4.79 -9.41 27.57
C TRP A 45 3.72 -8.95 26.56
N SER A 46 3.42 -9.73 25.51
CA SER A 46 2.35 -9.42 24.55
C SER A 46 0.97 -9.94 25.00
N SER A 47 0.91 -10.69 26.11
CA SER A 47 -0.31 -11.27 26.69
C SER A 47 -1.39 -10.24 27.05
N GLY A 48 -1.00 -9.00 27.38
CA GLY A 48 -1.94 -7.90 27.64
C GLY A 48 -2.45 -7.18 26.38
N LEU A 49 -1.77 -7.36 25.24
CA LEU A 49 -2.11 -6.74 23.95
C LEU A 49 -2.75 -7.74 22.96
N ALA A 50 -2.71 -9.04 23.26
CA ALA A 50 -3.31 -10.09 22.41
C ALA A 50 -4.84 -9.99 22.38
N ALA A 51 -5.48 -9.56 23.48
CA ALA A 51 -6.92 -9.37 23.55
C ALA A 51 -7.42 -8.09 22.84
N THR A 52 -6.53 -7.16 22.46
CA THR A 52 -6.87 -5.92 21.76
C THR A 52 -6.58 -5.97 20.26
N GLN A 53 -5.96 -7.04 19.74
CA GLN A 53 -5.64 -7.17 18.31
C GLN A 53 -6.85 -7.31 17.39
N SER A 54 -8.00 -7.71 17.91
CA SER A 54 -9.29 -7.71 17.20
C SER A 54 -9.77 -6.30 16.81
N PHE A 55 -9.16 -5.24 17.37
CA PHE A 55 -9.43 -3.85 17.02
C PHE A 55 -8.37 -3.21 16.10
N ILE A 56 -7.29 -3.93 15.75
CA ILE A 56 -6.27 -3.40 14.84
C ILE A 56 -6.73 -3.66 13.41
N SER A 57 -7.25 -2.61 12.76
CA SER A 57 -7.60 -2.67 11.36
C SER A 57 -6.39 -3.14 10.52
N PRO A 58 -6.56 -4.10 9.59
CA PRO A 58 -5.45 -4.67 8.86
C PRO A 58 -4.68 -3.61 8.06
N LYS A 59 -3.34 -3.66 8.13
CA LYS A 59 -2.45 -2.65 7.52
C LYS A 59 -2.70 -2.59 6.01
N PRO A 60 -2.96 -1.41 5.44
CA PRO A 60 -3.09 -1.25 4.01
C PRO A 60 -1.72 -1.39 3.34
N SER A 61 -1.66 -2.14 2.25
CA SER A 61 -0.49 -2.29 1.39
C SER A 61 -0.84 -1.96 -0.06
N LEU A 62 0.12 -1.40 -0.78
CA LEU A 62 0.01 -1.09 -2.20
C LEU A 62 0.83 -2.10 -2.99
N THR A 63 0.19 -2.79 -3.93
CA THR A 63 0.83 -3.86 -4.72
C THR A 63 0.54 -3.68 -6.20
N TRP A 64 1.46 -4.12 -7.04
CA TRP A 64 1.26 -4.20 -8.49
C TRP A 64 0.17 -5.23 -8.81
N SER A 65 -0.71 -4.90 -9.75
CA SER A 65 -1.66 -5.85 -10.33
C SER A 65 -0.94 -6.74 -11.33
N GLY A 66 -1.18 -8.05 -11.29
CA GLY A 66 -0.43 -9.06 -12.06
C GLY A 66 -0.47 -8.93 -13.59
N SER A 67 -1.19 -7.94 -14.13
CA SER A 67 -1.17 -7.59 -15.55
C SER A 67 -0.75 -6.13 -15.71
N VAL A 68 0.53 -5.82 -15.46
CA VAL A 68 1.13 -4.57 -15.96
C VAL A 68 1.38 -4.77 -17.47
N GLN A 69 0.31 -4.88 -18.25
CA GLN A 69 0.37 -4.88 -19.71
C GLN A 69 0.37 -3.43 -20.19
N GLY A 70 1.55 -2.82 -20.18
CA GLY A 70 1.66 -1.46 -20.68
C GLY A 70 3.03 -0.85 -20.52
N SER A 71 3.83 -0.98 -21.58
CA SER A 71 4.78 0.06 -21.99
C SER A 71 5.96 0.35 -21.05
N HIS A 72 6.47 -0.64 -20.32
CA HIS A 72 7.87 -0.56 -19.94
C HIS A 72 8.70 -1.05 -21.11
N ASP A 73 9.67 -0.23 -21.51
CA ASP A 73 10.82 -0.68 -22.30
C ASP A 73 11.33 -1.94 -21.61
N GLU A 74 11.13 -3.11 -22.24
CA GLU A 74 11.42 -4.45 -21.68
C GLU A 74 12.90 -4.60 -21.26
N SER A 75 13.72 -3.61 -21.60
CA SER A 75 15.09 -3.50 -21.18
C SER A 75 15.24 -2.88 -19.77
N LYS A 76 15.15 -3.73 -18.73
CA LYS A 76 15.85 -3.59 -17.43
C LYS A 76 15.32 -2.62 -16.36
N LEU A 77 14.07 -2.70 -15.93
CA LEU A 77 13.71 -2.14 -14.62
C LEU A 77 12.88 -3.13 -13.79
N SER A 78 13.44 -3.57 -12.66
CA SER A 78 12.70 -4.28 -11.62
C SER A 78 11.56 -3.39 -11.13
N LEU A 79 10.36 -3.95 -10.92
CA LEU A 79 9.25 -3.14 -10.41
C LEU A 79 9.60 -2.61 -9.00
N PRO A 80 9.45 -1.30 -8.75
CA PRO A 80 9.79 -0.72 -7.46
C PRO A 80 8.84 -1.22 -6.37
N VAL A 81 9.38 -1.37 -5.18
CA VAL A 81 8.61 -1.67 -3.97
C VAL A 81 7.97 -0.37 -3.50
N MET A 82 6.67 -0.41 -3.21
CA MET A 82 5.93 0.77 -2.76
C MET A 82 5.58 0.67 -1.28
N HIS A 83 6.04 1.65 -0.51
CA HIS A 83 5.71 1.80 0.90
C HIS A 83 4.56 2.79 1.04
N LEU A 84 3.40 2.34 1.53
CA LEU A 84 2.19 3.15 1.68
C LEU A 84 1.94 3.49 3.15
N SER A 85 1.68 4.77 3.43
CA SER A 85 1.08 5.25 4.67
C SER A 85 -0.18 6.05 4.35
N VAL A 86 -1.20 5.90 5.20
CA VAL A 86 -2.50 6.53 5.01
C VAL A 86 -3.03 7.08 6.32
N SER A 87 -3.69 8.23 6.26
CA SER A 87 -4.35 8.85 7.41
C SER A 87 -5.65 9.54 6.98
N HIS A 88 -6.56 9.71 7.92
CA HIS A 88 -7.75 10.51 7.73
C HIS A 88 -8.11 11.24 9.03
N ASP A 89 -8.61 12.47 8.89
CA ASP A 89 -9.17 13.24 9.99
C ASP A 89 -10.29 14.14 9.45
N GLY A 90 -11.46 14.11 10.09
CA GLY A 90 -12.68 14.74 9.60
C GLY A 90 -12.96 14.42 8.11
N ASP A 91 -12.94 15.47 7.29
CA ASP A 91 -13.18 15.41 5.84
C ASP A 91 -11.90 15.29 5.00
N TYR A 92 -10.73 15.22 5.63
CA TYR A 92 -9.44 15.13 4.95
C TYR A 92 -8.92 13.69 4.90
N LEU A 93 -8.41 13.32 3.72
CA LEU A 93 -7.78 12.03 3.46
C LEU A 93 -6.37 12.27 2.93
N LEU A 94 -5.38 11.61 3.53
CA LEU A 94 -3.97 11.74 3.19
C LEU A 94 -3.38 10.37 2.86
N ALA A 95 -2.50 10.34 1.86
CA ALA A 95 -1.68 9.19 1.55
C ALA A 95 -0.26 9.63 1.19
N PHE A 96 0.72 8.90 1.70
CA PHE A 96 2.12 9.03 1.36
C PHE A 96 2.61 7.72 0.77
N VAL A 97 3.31 7.81 -0.37
CA VAL A 97 3.92 6.66 -1.04
C VAL A 97 5.39 6.96 -1.28
N VAL A 98 6.24 6.01 -0.91
CA VAL A 98 7.66 6.00 -1.28
C VAL A 98 7.89 4.81 -2.21
N ALA A 99 8.43 5.07 -3.39
CA ALA A 99 8.85 4.05 -4.34
C ALA A 99 10.35 3.78 -4.17
N GLU A 100 10.69 2.52 -3.89
CA GLU A 100 12.06 2.05 -3.71
C GLU A 100 12.45 1.20 -4.92
N GLN A 101 13.46 1.64 -5.66
CA GLN A 101 14.01 0.92 -6.81
C GLN A 101 15.13 -0.02 -6.35
N SER A 102 15.04 -1.30 -6.71
CA SER A 102 16.15 -2.24 -6.50
C SER A 102 17.24 -1.96 -7.53
N LYS A 103 18.45 -1.63 -7.04
CA LYS A 103 19.62 -1.24 -7.83
C LYS A 103 20.27 -2.42 -8.55
#